data_AF-A0A7W1TK81-F1
#
_entry.id   AF-A0A7W1TK81-F1
#
_cell.length_a   1.000
_cell.length_b   1.000
_cell.length_c   1.000
_cell.angle_alpha   90.00
_cell.angle_beta   90.00
_cell.angle_gamma   90.00
#
_symmetry.space_group_name_H-M   'P 1'
#
loop_
_entity.id
_entity.type
_entity.pdbx_description
1 polymer ?
#
loop_
_entity_poly.entity_id
_entity_poly.type
_entity_poly.pdbx_seq_one_letter_code
_entity_poly.pdbx_strand_id
1 'polypeptide(L)'
;MQIRSSLYPLRIVVLMTITAISIAACGNPLATAPVPTIPPTALAQVTGASPTSMPTGTPQPTLTPSSTPTSAPTATLPPTTTPTLLPSPLATTTVGAQATAVLSSTAFLTTTSDVSHLLAPQWYVDSNGNGIPDFIETKYGYDPTKENCPMQSCGDGGQGTTYNAKGHNVLLILDSSGSMVAKLDGVQTKLAVAKAALLRFVGVINTAYKLGFMVYGHKGNNTEAGKAESCAGIDVLAPLGQVQRSTFPQLLEQFQPTGWTPIAASLRKAQQVFAGQEGADNRIILVSDGIETCGGDPVAVATQLHAQGLKVQVDIVGFGVENSSEAAALLQVAQTTGGSYFDAKTYNDFQNYWKQQVAAEIKTEQAAQCELHNTFFAELCQQTLVNHAKDDIYAEVSKVDSAITSAKLKDDQATVQQLEPQEQAYKVILTRIQGVFDAREKRAQEASDRYNQLQQQLYTMQQQFQQAYGSNP
;
A
#
# COMPACT_ATOMS: atom_id res chain seq x y z
N MET A 1 -43.52 -26.82 2.60
CA MET A 1 -43.30 -25.49 1.99
C MET A 1 -42.29 -25.69 0.88
N GLN A 2 -42.66 -25.49 -0.40
CA GLN A 2 -41.80 -25.79 -1.55
C GLN A 2 -40.57 -24.87 -1.55
N ILE A 3 -39.42 -25.37 -1.07
CA ILE A 3 -38.13 -24.77 -1.40
C ILE A 3 -37.73 -25.39 -2.73
N ARG A 4 -37.98 -24.64 -3.80
CA ARG A 4 -37.56 -25.02 -5.15
C ARG A 4 -36.05 -25.20 -5.16
N SER A 5 -35.63 -26.31 -5.76
CA SER A 5 -34.29 -26.55 -6.29
C SER A 5 -33.86 -25.39 -7.18
N SER A 6 -33.20 -24.40 -6.58
CA SER A 6 -32.42 -23.40 -7.29
C SER A 6 -31.14 -24.09 -7.75
N LEU A 7 -31.17 -24.64 -8.95
CA LEU A 7 -29.97 -24.82 -9.76
C LEU A 7 -29.28 -23.44 -9.83
N TYR A 8 -28.28 -23.24 -8.97
CA TYR A 8 -27.43 -22.06 -9.04
C TYR A 8 -26.74 -22.07 -10.39
N PRO A 9 -26.87 -21.01 -11.23
CA PRO A 9 -25.96 -20.86 -12.34
C PRO A 9 -24.59 -20.57 -11.71
N LEU A 10 -23.57 -21.37 -12.06
CA LEU A 10 -22.18 -20.92 -12.00
C LEU A 10 -22.10 -19.56 -12.70
N ARG A 11 -22.16 -18.48 -11.94
CA ARG A 11 -21.79 -17.12 -12.37
C ARG A 11 -20.34 -16.85 -11.97
N ILE A 12 -19.47 -17.84 -12.15
CA ILE A 12 -18.01 -17.62 -12.15
C ILE A 12 -17.54 -17.93 -13.57
N VAL A 13 -17.83 -16.99 -14.46
CA VAL A 13 -17.09 -16.82 -15.71
C VAL A 13 -16.66 -15.35 -15.74
N VAL A 14 -15.77 -14.98 -14.83
CA VAL A 14 -14.82 -13.92 -15.13
C VAL A 14 -13.60 -14.67 -15.64
N LEU A 15 -13.44 -14.70 -16.97
CA LEU A 15 -12.16 -15.07 -17.55
C LEU A 15 -11.14 -14.09 -16.96
N MET A 16 -10.31 -14.54 -16.01
CA MET A 16 -8.91 -14.17 -16.13
C MET A 16 -8.50 -14.74 -17.49
N THR A 17 -8.51 -13.91 -18.53
CA THR A 17 -7.84 -14.25 -19.77
C THR A 17 -6.37 -14.39 -19.39
N ILE A 18 -5.95 -15.63 -19.10
CA ILE A 18 -4.56 -16.00 -18.95
C ILE A 18 -3.97 -15.87 -20.34
N THR A 19 -3.62 -14.65 -20.75
CA THR A 19 -2.56 -14.46 -21.71
C THR A 19 -1.30 -15.00 -21.03
N ALA A 20 -0.72 -16.03 -21.62
CA ALA A 20 0.51 -16.69 -21.18
C ALA A 20 1.74 -15.77 -21.30
N ILE A 21 1.72 -14.64 -20.60
CA ILE A 21 2.82 -13.71 -20.44
C ILE A 21 2.99 -13.53 -18.94
N SER A 22 3.90 -14.32 -18.36
CA SER A 22 4.58 -14.19 -17.05
C SER A 22 4.69 -15.47 -16.21
N ILE A 23 4.61 -16.66 -16.81
CA ILE A 23 5.09 -17.90 -16.14
C ILE A 23 6.65 -17.90 -15.98
N ALA A 24 7.37 -16.95 -16.59
CA ALA A 24 8.83 -16.90 -16.54
C ALA A 24 9.43 -16.27 -15.26
N ALA A 25 8.63 -15.72 -14.33
CA ALA A 25 9.16 -15.08 -13.11
C ALA A 25 8.97 -15.91 -11.81
N CYS A 26 8.18 -16.99 -11.85
CA CYS A 26 7.99 -17.86 -10.69
C CYS A 26 8.60 -19.24 -10.99
N GLY A 27 9.82 -19.44 -10.51
CA GLY A 27 10.53 -20.71 -10.68
C GLY A 27 9.78 -21.87 -10.03
N ASN A 28 9.51 -22.91 -10.82
CA ASN A 28 9.22 -24.24 -10.30
C ASN A 28 9.94 -25.26 -11.20
N PRO A 29 10.55 -26.31 -10.63
CA PRO A 29 10.00 -27.61 -10.97
C PRO A 29 10.04 -28.63 -9.83
N LEU A 30 8.88 -29.25 -9.59
CA LEU A 30 8.80 -30.66 -9.21
C LEU A 30 8.39 -31.48 -10.46
N ALA A 31 9.37 -32.26 -10.93
CA ALA A 31 9.29 -33.61 -11.54
C ALA A 31 8.59 -33.86 -12.90
N THR A 32 9.43 -33.98 -13.93
CA THR A 32 9.62 -35.12 -14.87
C THR A 32 8.44 -36.00 -15.32
N ALA A 33 8.10 -35.93 -16.62
CA ALA A 33 7.81 -37.07 -17.53
C ALA A 33 7.92 -36.60 -19.01
N PRO A 34 8.28 -37.48 -19.97
CA PRO A 34 8.74 -37.06 -21.30
C PRO A 34 7.60 -36.85 -22.31
N VAL A 35 7.71 -35.82 -23.14
CA VAL A 35 6.82 -35.53 -24.28
C VAL A 35 7.50 -35.99 -25.59
N PRO A 36 6.81 -36.66 -26.52
CA PRO A 36 7.39 -37.16 -27.76
C PRO A 36 7.64 -36.04 -28.79
N THR A 37 8.76 -36.15 -29.50
CA THR A 37 9.24 -35.25 -30.56
C THR A 37 8.57 -35.50 -31.91
N ILE A 38 8.20 -34.43 -32.64
CA ILE A 38 7.88 -34.42 -34.07
C ILE A 38 8.65 -33.24 -34.73
N PRO A 39 9.28 -33.41 -35.92
CA PRO A 39 10.35 -32.55 -36.44
C PRO A 39 9.87 -31.32 -37.24
N PRO A 40 10.76 -30.35 -37.56
CA PRO A 40 10.40 -29.06 -38.13
C PRO A 40 10.41 -29.05 -39.66
N THR A 41 9.50 -28.27 -40.26
CA THR A 41 9.55 -27.88 -41.67
C THR A 41 9.81 -26.38 -41.80
N ALA A 42 10.75 -26.06 -42.68
CA ALA A 42 11.37 -24.76 -42.94
C ALA A 42 10.56 -23.82 -43.83
N LEU A 43 10.89 -22.52 -43.78
CA LEU A 43 10.96 -21.56 -44.91
C LEU A 43 11.55 -20.22 -44.39
N ALA A 44 12.85 -19.95 -44.62
CA ALA A 44 13.43 -19.05 -45.65
C ALA A 44 13.24 -17.53 -45.34
N GLN A 45 14.27 -16.85 -44.81
CA GLN A 45 15.32 -16.04 -45.48
C GLN A 45 14.86 -14.67 -46.02
N VAL A 46 15.56 -13.59 -45.64
CA VAL A 46 16.22 -12.58 -46.53
C VAL A 46 17.08 -11.59 -45.71
N THR A 47 18.40 -11.60 -46.02
CA THR A 47 19.49 -10.57 -46.03
C THR A 47 19.29 -9.17 -45.39
N GLY A 48 20.27 -8.45 -44.81
CA GLY A 48 21.73 -8.59 -44.74
C GLY A 48 22.41 -7.29 -44.25
N ALA A 49 23.75 -7.37 -44.06
CA ALA A 49 24.80 -6.32 -44.08
C ALA A 49 25.04 -5.38 -42.86
N SER A 50 26.23 -5.52 -42.28
CA SER A 50 27.05 -4.51 -41.56
C SER A 50 28.01 -3.83 -42.58
N PRO A 51 28.71 -2.69 -42.29
CA PRO A 51 30.06 -2.78 -41.66
C PRO A 51 30.64 -1.53 -40.90
N THR A 52 31.69 -1.75 -40.07
CA THR A 52 32.97 -0.97 -39.80
C THR A 52 32.95 0.55 -39.46
N SER A 53 33.87 1.25 -38.74
CA SER A 53 35.09 1.05 -37.90
C SER A 53 35.67 2.43 -37.45
N MET A 54 36.13 2.64 -36.18
CA MET A 54 37.34 3.36 -35.62
C MET A 54 37.86 4.75 -36.15
N PRO A 55 38.83 5.52 -35.54
CA PRO A 55 39.45 5.55 -34.17
C PRO A 55 39.85 6.97 -33.57
N THR A 56 40.53 6.93 -32.39
CA THR A 56 41.67 7.75 -31.84
C THR A 56 41.51 9.08 -31.07
N GLY A 57 42.20 9.18 -29.91
CA GLY A 57 42.93 10.41 -29.47
C GLY A 57 42.87 10.83 -27.98
N THR A 58 43.87 10.46 -27.16
CA THR A 58 44.32 11.07 -25.86
C THR A 58 45.10 12.40 -26.09
N PRO A 59 45.58 13.23 -25.10
CA PRO A 59 45.97 12.92 -23.70
C PRO A 59 45.68 14.00 -22.59
N GLN A 60 46.05 13.63 -21.36
CA GLN A 60 46.12 14.32 -20.04
C GLN A 60 47.10 15.54 -20.00
N PRO A 61 47.07 16.43 -18.97
CA PRO A 61 47.82 16.21 -17.70
C PRO A 61 47.10 16.75 -16.42
N THR A 62 47.05 16.01 -15.30
CA THR A 62 47.95 16.04 -14.10
C THR A 62 48.03 17.40 -13.37
N LEU A 63 47.63 17.45 -12.08
CA LEU A 63 48.35 18.13 -10.99
C LEU A 63 47.83 17.68 -9.60
N THR A 64 48.76 17.68 -8.64
CA THR A 64 48.85 17.03 -7.31
C THR A 64 48.18 17.79 -6.15
N PRO A 65 48.04 17.16 -4.95
CA PRO A 65 47.31 17.70 -3.81
C PRO A 65 48.20 18.48 -2.82
N SER A 66 47.58 19.37 -2.03
CA SER A 66 48.23 20.04 -0.89
C SER A 66 47.32 20.09 0.33
N SER A 67 47.98 20.10 1.47
CA SER A 67 47.62 19.66 2.82
C SER A 67 46.85 20.67 3.70
N THR A 68 46.15 20.10 4.69
CA THR A 68 45.79 20.58 6.04
C THR A 68 46.91 21.38 6.75
N PRO A 69 46.71 22.10 7.91
CA PRO A 69 45.89 21.71 9.09
C PRO A 69 45.24 22.84 9.95
N THR A 70 44.61 22.42 11.07
CA THR A 70 44.44 23.13 12.38
C THR A 70 43.33 24.20 12.45
N SER A 71 42.47 24.37 13.46
CA SER A 71 42.41 23.91 14.86
C SER A 71 40.99 24.16 15.42
N ALA A 72 40.47 23.28 16.27
CA ALA A 72 39.51 23.59 17.35
C ALA A 72 40.32 23.68 18.67
N PRO A 73 39.83 24.19 19.84
CA PRO A 73 38.44 24.21 20.32
C PRO A 73 38.04 25.50 21.08
N THR A 74 36.80 25.60 21.57
CA THR A 74 36.48 25.85 23.00
C THR A 74 34.98 25.77 23.22
N ALA A 75 34.57 24.87 24.11
CA ALA A 75 33.21 24.68 24.58
C ALA A 75 32.89 25.66 25.72
N THR A 76 31.66 26.17 25.76
CA THR A 76 31.08 26.72 27.00
C THR A 76 29.60 26.34 27.08
N LEU A 77 29.25 25.52 28.07
CA LEU A 77 27.87 25.17 28.44
C LEU A 77 27.20 26.31 29.24
N PRO A 78 25.86 26.47 29.16
CA PRO A 78 25.12 27.36 30.05
C PRO A 78 24.66 26.63 31.33
N PRO A 79 24.35 27.37 32.42
CA PRO A 79 23.89 26.77 33.66
C PRO A 79 22.39 26.49 33.70
N THR A 80 22.11 25.41 34.41
CA THR A 80 20.87 24.83 34.92
C THR A 80 20.01 25.79 35.74
N THR A 81 18.68 25.75 35.56
CA THR A 81 17.71 25.97 36.65
C THR A 81 16.42 25.16 36.45
N THR A 82 16.12 24.32 37.44
CA THR A 82 14.83 23.71 37.84
C THR A 82 14.81 23.85 39.38
N PRO A 83 13.74 23.58 40.16
CA PRO A 83 12.36 23.16 39.85
C PRO A 83 11.28 23.90 40.66
N THR A 84 9.98 23.75 40.35
CA THR A 84 8.92 23.75 41.40
C THR A 84 7.64 23.04 40.95
N LEU A 85 7.04 22.31 41.91
CA LEU A 85 5.95 21.35 41.85
C LEU A 85 4.56 21.96 42.17
N LEU A 86 3.51 21.40 41.52
CA LEU A 86 2.11 21.13 41.98
C LEU A 86 1.23 22.30 42.55
N PRO A 87 -0.12 22.15 42.71
CA PRO A 87 -0.97 20.95 42.67
C PRO A 87 -2.30 21.04 41.87
N SER A 88 -2.98 19.89 41.73
CA SER A 88 -4.41 19.75 41.40
C SER A 88 -5.33 20.35 42.49
N PRO A 89 -6.63 20.53 42.17
CA PRO A 89 -7.64 19.83 42.99
C PRO A 89 -8.85 19.26 42.22
N LEU A 90 -9.47 18.26 42.88
CA LEU A 90 -10.81 17.70 42.68
C LEU A 90 -11.93 18.78 42.77
N ALA A 91 -13.05 18.58 42.05
CA ALA A 91 -14.37 18.33 42.65
C ALA A 91 -15.52 18.19 41.62
N THR A 92 -16.29 17.13 41.85
CA THR A 92 -17.69 16.82 41.49
C THR A 92 -18.69 17.97 41.49
N THR A 93 -19.67 17.91 40.56
CA THR A 93 -21.09 18.16 40.86
C THR A 93 -22.04 17.46 39.88
N THR A 94 -22.95 16.67 40.44
CA THR A 94 -24.16 16.04 39.91
C THR A 94 -25.38 16.91 40.22
N VAL A 95 -26.29 17.14 39.26
CA VAL A 95 -27.78 17.33 39.37
C VAL A 95 -28.29 17.23 37.91
N GLY A 96 -29.18 16.34 37.45
CA GLY A 96 -30.55 15.95 37.83
C GLY A 96 -31.40 16.05 36.53
N ALA A 97 -31.75 14.97 35.84
CA ALA A 97 -32.94 14.12 36.02
C ALA A 97 -34.30 14.84 35.92
N GLN A 98 -35.03 14.65 34.81
CA GLN A 98 -36.48 14.29 34.68
C GLN A 98 -36.68 13.70 33.25
N ALA A 99 -36.93 12.38 33.10
CA ALA A 99 -38.23 11.68 33.04
C ALA A 99 -39.09 12.15 31.83
N THR A 100 -39.56 11.36 30.87
CA THR A 100 -40.21 10.03 30.81
C THR A 100 -40.23 9.59 29.33
N ALA A 101 -39.98 8.33 28.94
CA ALA A 101 -41.02 7.32 28.89
C ALA A 101 -40.41 5.91 28.82
N VAL A 102 -40.89 5.08 29.75
CA VAL A 102 -40.66 3.65 29.84
C VAL A 102 -41.61 2.95 28.86
N LEU A 103 -41.07 2.20 27.92
CA LEU A 103 -41.73 1.03 27.36
C LEU A 103 -40.83 -0.17 27.67
N SER A 104 -40.97 -0.67 28.90
CA SER A 104 -40.69 -2.05 29.22
C SER A 104 -41.73 -2.91 28.50
N SER A 105 -41.35 -3.45 27.34
CA SER A 105 -41.92 -4.70 26.85
C SER A 105 -40.95 -5.80 27.24
N THR A 106 -41.12 -6.29 28.46
CA THR A 106 -40.59 -7.57 28.91
C THR A 106 -41.05 -8.70 27.99
N ALA A 107 -40.12 -9.62 27.73
CA ALA A 107 -40.33 -10.99 27.28
C ALA A 107 -40.74 -11.18 25.80
N PHE A 108 -39.77 -11.13 24.89
CA PHE A 108 -39.79 -11.99 23.70
C PHE A 108 -38.41 -12.63 23.51
N LEU A 109 -38.37 -13.95 23.81
CA LEU A 109 -37.39 -14.96 23.40
C LEU A 109 -35.97 -14.89 24.00
N THR A 110 -35.87 -14.93 25.33
CA THR A 110 -34.73 -15.62 25.99
C THR A 110 -35.04 -17.11 26.12
N THR A 111 -35.06 -17.80 24.99
CA THR A 111 -34.80 -19.23 24.88
C THR A 111 -34.09 -19.45 23.55
N THR A 112 -32.81 -19.10 23.46
CA THR A 112 -31.94 -19.95 22.65
C THR A 112 -31.91 -21.26 23.43
N SER A 113 -32.83 -22.17 23.10
CA SER A 113 -32.69 -23.56 23.53
C SER A 113 -31.26 -23.96 23.18
N ASP A 114 -30.52 -24.42 24.17
CA ASP A 114 -29.16 -24.91 23.99
C ASP A 114 -29.24 -26.16 23.09
N VAL A 115 -29.22 -25.92 21.77
CA VAL A 115 -29.32 -26.95 20.73
C VAL A 115 -28.00 -27.70 20.54
N SER A 116 -26.94 -27.28 21.25
CA SER A 116 -25.60 -27.85 21.20
C SER A 116 -25.58 -29.34 21.56
N HIS A 117 -26.56 -29.80 22.34
CA HIS A 117 -26.72 -31.20 22.73
C HIS A 117 -27.63 -32.02 21.81
N LEU A 118 -28.34 -31.40 20.87
CA LEU A 118 -29.31 -32.09 20.01
C LEU A 118 -28.65 -32.83 18.84
N LEU A 119 -27.39 -32.51 18.54
CA LEU A 119 -26.61 -33.10 17.47
C LEU A 119 -25.37 -33.80 18.03
N ALA A 120 -24.78 -34.69 17.23
CA ALA A 120 -23.51 -35.32 17.57
C ALA A 120 -22.42 -34.24 17.80
N PRO A 121 -21.60 -34.33 18.87
CA PRO A 121 -20.63 -33.30 19.24
C PRO A 121 -19.66 -32.91 18.11
N GLN A 122 -19.35 -33.86 17.22
CA GLN A 122 -18.46 -33.65 16.06
C GLN A 122 -18.89 -32.48 15.15
N TRP A 123 -20.18 -32.13 15.10
CA TRP A 123 -20.69 -31.00 14.33
C TRP A 123 -20.25 -29.63 14.85
N TYR A 124 -19.71 -29.56 16.07
CA TYR A 124 -19.31 -28.32 16.72
C TYR A 124 -17.79 -28.22 16.91
N VAL A 125 -17.03 -29.28 16.60
CA VAL A 125 -15.57 -29.28 16.69
C VAL A 125 -15.00 -28.71 15.39
N ASP A 126 -14.24 -27.63 15.52
CA ASP A 126 -13.63 -26.85 14.43
C ASP A 126 -12.28 -26.34 14.95
N SER A 127 -11.23 -27.14 14.77
CA SER A 127 -9.93 -27.00 15.40
C SER A 127 -9.12 -25.81 14.85
N ASN A 128 -9.27 -25.50 13.57
CA ASN A 128 -8.61 -24.37 12.91
C ASN A 128 -9.50 -23.11 12.86
N GLY A 129 -10.77 -23.20 13.29
CA GLY A 129 -11.71 -22.08 13.34
C GLY A 129 -12.17 -21.61 11.96
N ASN A 130 -12.02 -22.43 10.91
CA ASN A 130 -12.32 -22.05 9.54
C ASN A 130 -13.82 -22.14 9.20
N GLY A 131 -14.64 -22.60 10.15
CA GLY A 131 -16.09 -22.72 10.03
C GLY A 131 -16.57 -24.05 9.45
N ILE A 132 -15.67 -25.00 9.23
CA ILE A 132 -15.95 -26.36 8.76
C ILE A 132 -15.69 -27.34 9.89
N PRO A 133 -16.62 -28.28 10.19
CA PRO A 133 -16.38 -29.28 11.21
C PRO A 133 -15.21 -30.23 10.88
N ASP A 134 -14.39 -30.56 11.87
CA ASP A 134 -13.17 -31.38 11.74
C ASP A 134 -13.44 -32.76 11.11
N PHE A 135 -14.58 -33.36 11.42
CA PHE A 135 -14.94 -34.67 10.90
C PHE A 135 -15.21 -34.63 9.38
N ILE A 136 -15.66 -33.49 8.86
CA ILE A 136 -15.85 -33.27 7.42
C ILE A 136 -14.48 -33.12 6.77
N GLU A 137 -13.59 -32.32 7.34
CA GLU A 137 -12.21 -32.20 6.84
C GLU A 137 -11.52 -33.57 6.77
N THR A 138 -11.59 -34.33 7.86
CA THR A 138 -11.03 -35.68 7.93
C THR A 138 -11.64 -36.62 6.89
N LYS A 139 -12.97 -36.56 6.70
CA LYS A 139 -13.70 -37.37 5.71
C LYS A 139 -13.21 -37.13 4.27
N TYR A 140 -12.84 -35.89 3.95
CA TYR A 140 -12.35 -35.51 2.62
C TYR A 140 -10.81 -35.48 2.52
N GLY A 141 -10.10 -36.01 3.52
CA GLY A 141 -8.64 -36.19 3.49
C GLY A 141 -7.84 -34.93 3.86
N TYR A 142 -8.46 -33.98 4.54
CA TYR A 142 -7.86 -32.74 4.99
C TYR A 142 -7.41 -32.81 6.46
N ASP A 143 -6.44 -31.97 6.84
CA ASP A 143 -5.94 -31.87 8.23
C ASP A 143 -6.74 -30.81 8.99
N PRO A 144 -7.56 -31.19 10.00
CA PRO A 144 -8.44 -30.25 10.69
C PRO A 144 -7.71 -29.19 11.52
N THR A 145 -6.40 -29.35 11.73
CA THR A 145 -5.59 -28.41 12.50
C THR A 145 -4.90 -27.36 11.64
N LYS A 146 -5.03 -27.43 10.31
CA LYS A 146 -4.31 -26.57 9.37
C LYS A 146 -5.23 -25.90 8.36
N GLU A 147 -4.77 -24.80 7.80
CA GLU A 147 -5.38 -24.24 6.60
C GLU A 147 -5.00 -25.12 5.40
N ASN A 148 -6.01 -25.75 4.79
CA ASN A 148 -5.83 -26.72 3.71
C ASN A 148 -5.37 -26.10 2.37
N CYS A 149 -5.46 -24.78 2.24
CA CYS A 149 -5.10 -24.04 1.03
C CYS A 149 -4.08 -22.94 1.36
N PRO A 150 -2.82 -23.29 1.69
CA PRO A 150 -1.79 -22.31 2.05
C PRO A 150 -1.39 -21.47 0.83
N MET A 151 -1.26 -20.17 1.04
CA MET A 151 -0.78 -19.25 0.02
C MET A 151 0.71 -19.48 -0.25
N GLN A 152 1.12 -19.43 -1.53
CA GLN A 152 2.54 -19.37 -1.89
C GLN A 152 3.09 -17.97 -1.61
N SER A 153 4.37 -17.90 -1.24
CA SER A 153 5.07 -16.61 -1.11
C SER A 153 5.28 -16.00 -2.49
N CYS A 154 5.03 -14.70 -2.61
CA CYS A 154 5.24 -13.91 -3.82
C CYS A 154 6.66 -13.33 -3.95
N GLY A 155 7.61 -13.87 -3.16
CA GLY A 155 8.95 -13.32 -3.02
C GLY A 155 8.98 -12.05 -2.18
N ASP A 156 10.18 -11.49 -2.00
CA ASP A 156 10.35 -10.19 -1.35
C ASP A 156 9.93 -9.12 -2.37
N GLY A 157 8.67 -8.67 -2.32
CA GLY A 157 8.35 -7.34 -2.83
C GLY A 157 9.38 -6.35 -2.27
N GLY A 158 9.74 -5.32 -3.05
CA GLY A 158 10.74 -4.32 -2.63
C GLY A 158 10.56 -3.98 -1.15
N GLN A 159 11.62 -4.16 -0.36
CA GLN A 159 11.53 -4.36 1.09
C GLN A 159 10.43 -3.51 1.77
N GLY A 160 9.41 -4.18 2.29
CA GLY A 160 8.52 -3.59 3.31
C GLY A 160 7.19 -2.97 2.86
N THR A 161 6.60 -3.34 1.73
CA THR A 161 5.29 -2.79 1.33
C THR A 161 4.26 -3.87 1.01
N THR A 162 3.45 -4.22 2.01
CA THR A 162 2.15 -4.88 1.80
C THR A 162 1.28 -3.98 0.92
N TYR A 163 0.59 -4.53 -0.07
CA TYR A 163 -0.37 -3.79 -0.90
C TYR A 163 -1.29 -2.90 -0.05
N ASN A 164 -1.23 -1.58 -0.25
CA ASN A 164 -2.07 -0.66 0.51
C ASN A 164 -3.38 -0.38 -0.25
N ALA A 165 -4.44 -1.08 0.13
CA ALA A 165 -5.77 -0.90 -0.45
C ALA A 165 -6.38 0.49 -0.25
N LYS A 166 -5.85 1.33 0.66
CA LYS A 166 -6.28 2.73 0.84
C LYS A 166 -5.63 3.69 -0.17
N GLY A 167 -4.69 3.21 -0.98
CA GLY A 167 -4.03 3.96 -2.05
C GLY A 167 -2.77 4.69 -1.60
N HIS A 168 -2.12 5.32 -2.58
CA HIS A 168 -0.84 6.01 -2.43
C HIS A 168 -1.01 7.51 -2.68
N ASN A 169 -0.49 8.32 -1.76
CA ASN A 169 -0.52 9.78 -1.82
C ASN A 169 0.92 10.30 -1.87
N VAL A 170 1.20 11.19 -2.82
CA VAL A 170 2.52 11.84 -2.91
C VAL A 170 2.36 13.35 -2.89
N LEU A 171 3.01 14.00 -1.93
CA LEU A 171 3.13 15.45 -1.89
C LEU A 171 4.52 15.85 -2.41
N LEU A 172 4.53 16.54 -3.54
CA LEU A 172 5.73 17.15 -4.10
C LEU A 172 5.98 18.50 -3.43
N ILE A 173 7.18 18.70 -2.87
CA ILE A 173 7.59 19.98 -2.28
C ILE A 173 8.79 20.51 -3.06
N LEU A 174 8.61 21.67 -3.70
CA LEU A 174 9.68 22.38 -4.41
C LEU A 174 10.28 23.47 -3.52
N ASP A 175 11.60 23.41 -3.34
CA ASP A 175 12.41 24.53 -2.88
C ASP A 175 12.65 25.50 -4.04
N SER A 176 12.16 26.73 -3.88
CA SER A 176 12.42 27.83 -4.81
C SER A 176 13.31 28.91 -4.18
N SER A 177 13.97 28.63 -3.05
CA SER A 177 14.78 29.58 -2.31
C SER A 177 15.91 30.20 -3.14
N GLY A 178 16.46 31.33 -2.67
CA GLY A 178 17.52 32.05 -3.38
C GLY A 178 18.77 31.21 -3.69
N SER A 179 19.10 30.22 -2.86
CA SER A 179 20.24 29.31 -3.08
C SER A 179 20.09 28.46 -4.34
N MET A 180 18.85 28.19 -4.77
CA MET A 180 18.55 27.40 -5.96
C MET A 180 18.93 28.10 -7.29
N VAL A 181 19.43 29.35 -7.24
CA VAL A 181 20.04 30.06 -8.38
C VAL A 181 21.42 29.49 -8.73
N ALA A 182 22.09 28.83 -7.78
CA ALA A 182 23.38 28.22 -7.99
C ALA A 182 23.31 27.21 -9.13
N LYS A 183 24.42 27.06 -9.88
CA LYS A 183 24.46 26.14 -11.01
C LYS A 183 24.86 24.74 -10.55
N LEU A 184 24.14 23.74 -11.05
CA LEU A 184 24.54 22.34 -11.01
C LEU A 184 25.39 22.05 -12.26
N ASP A 185 26.55 21.42 -12.09
CA ASP A 185 27.53 21.12 -13.16
C ASP A 185 27.96 22.34 -14.01
N GLY A 186 27.80 23.57 -13.50
CA GLY A 186 28.15 24.81 -14.20
C GLY A 186 27.24 25.19 -15.37
N VAL A 187 26.22 24.39 -15.70
CA VAL A 187 25.36 24.60 -16.87
C VAL A 187 23.99 25.17 -16.48
N GLN A 188 23.18 24.42 -15.73
CA GLN A 188 21.79 24.76 -15.38
C GLN A 188 21.68 25.17 -13.91
N THR A 189 20.71 26.03 -13.57
CA THR A 189 20.44 26.32 -12.16
C THR A 189 19.85 25.10 -11.44
N LYS A 190 20.10 24.95 -10.14
CA LYS A 190 19.50 23.88 -9.32
C LYS A 190 17.98 23.89 -9.43
N LEU A 191 17.35 25.07 -9.47
CA LEU A 191 15.90 25.19 -9.70
C LEU A 191 15.46 24.63 -11.06
N ALA A 192 16.19 24.91 -12.14
CA ALA A 192 15.85 24.39 -13.46
C ALA A 192 15.91 22.85 -13.49
N VAL A 193 16.95 22.28 -12.88
CA VAL A 193 17.11 20.83 -12.74
C VAL A 193 15.99 20.23 -11.88
N ALA A 194 15.66 20.87 -10.74
CA ALA A 194 14.56 20.46 -9.86
C ALA A 194 13.19 20.48 -10.57
N LYS A 195 12.91 21.50 -11.38
CA LYS A 195 11.68 21.56 -12.18
C LYS A 195 11.64 20.44 -13.21
N ALA A 196 12.71 20.25 -13.98
CA ALA A 196 12.79 19.16 -14.97
C ALA A 196 12.61 17.78 -14.33
N ALA A 197 13.19 17.60 -13.14
CA ALA A 197 13.04 16.43 -12.30
C ALA A 197 11.57 16.16 -11.90
N LEU A 198 10.88 17.16 -11.35
CA LEU A 198 9.46 17.05 -10.99
C LEU A 198 8.56 16.81 -12.20
N LEU A 199 8.83 17.44 -13.35
CA LEU A 199 8.07 17.18 -14.58
C LEU A 199 8.18 15.74 -15.05
N ARG A 200 9.41 15.21 -15.04
CA ARG A 200 9.68 13.81 -15.37
C ARG A 200 8.94 12.89 -14.40
N PHE A 201 9.04 13.17 -13.10
CA PHE A 201 8.35 12.42 -12.05
C PHE A 201 6.84 12.34 -12.32
N VAL A 202 6.19 13.49 -12.53
CA VAL A 202 4.73 13.55 -12.74
C VAL A 202 4.31 12.84 -14.03
N GLY A 203 5.19 12.83 -15.04
CA GLY A 203 4.96 12.14 -16.31
C GLY A 203 5.04 10.61 -16.23
N VAL A 204 5.79 10.04 -15.29
CA VAL A 204 6.00 8.59 -15.18
C VAL A 204 5.28 7.93 -14.01
N ILE A 205 4.92 8.68 -12.97
CA ILE A 205 4.24 8.11 -11.81
C ILE A 205 2.82 7.68 -12.18
N ASN A 206 2.42 6.50 -11.65
CA ASN A 206 1.12 5.89 -11.86
C ASN A 206 -0.02 6.89 -11.60
N THR A 207 -1.01 6.91 -12.50
CA THR A 207 -2.19 7.79 -12.40
C THR A 207 -3.07 7.48 -11.18
N ALA A 208 -2.94 6.30 -10.59
CA ALA A 208 -3.58 5.93 -9.33
C ALA A 208 -3.07 6.73 -8.12
N TYR A 209 -1.87 7.32 -8.20
CA TYR A 209 -1.29 8.10 -7.09
C TYR A 209 -1.96 9.47 -7.02
N LYS A 210 -2.44 9.82 -5.83
CA LYS A 210 -2.96 11.16 -5.59
C LYS A 210 -1.79 12.11 -5.35
N LEU A 211 -1.49 12.91 -6.37
CA LEU A 211 -0.40 13.87 -6.31
C LEU A 211 -0.90 15.21 -5.76
N GLY A 212 -0.14 15.77 -4.82
CA GLY A 212 -0.24 17.15 -4.36
C GLY A 212 1.04 17.92 -4.69
N PHE A 213 0.95 19.24 -4.71
CA PHE A 213 2.10 20.12 -4.96
C PHE A 213 2.12 21.31 -4.00
N MET A 214 3.27 21.50 -3.38
CA MET A 214 3.58 22.58 -2.46
C MET A 214 4.91 23.23 -2.87
N VAL A 215 5.04 24.52 -2.58
CA VAL A 215 6.26 25.28 -2.83
C VAL A 215 6.56 26.17 -1.62
N TYR A 216 7.84 26.40 -1.38
CA TYR A 216 8.33 27.44 -0.48
C TYR A 216 9.50 28.19 -1.12
N GLY A 217 9.89 29.32 -0.52
CA GLY A 217 10.95 30.16 -1.10
C GLY A 217 10.51 30.80 -2.40
N HIS A 218 9.24 31.19 -2.53
CA HIS A 218 8.74 31.91 -3.73
C HIS A 218 8.18 33.30 -3.40
N LYS A 219 8.22 33.69 -2.11
CA LYS A 219 7.75 34.98 -1.59
C LYS A 219 8.89 35.73 -0.88
N GLY A 220 8.69 37.02 -0.60
CA GLY A 220 9.72 37.86 -0.01
C GLY A 220 10.90 38.07 -0.97
N ASN A 221 12.12 38.11 -0.40
CA ASN A 221 13.36 38.31 -1.14
C ASN A 221 14.57 37.75 -0.36
N ASN A 222 15.76 37.81 -0.97
CA ASN A 222 17.01 37.28 -0.42
C ASN A 222 17.67 38.20 0.64
N THR A 223 16.92 39.13 1.25
CA THR A 223 17.42 40.02 2.30
C THR A 223 16.80 39.65 3.65
N GLU A 224 17.45 40.02 4.75
CA GLU A 224 16.91 39.76 6.10
C GLU A 224 15.54 40.43 6.31
N ALA A 225 15.29 41.59 5.67
CA ALA A 225 13.99 42.27 5.73
C ALA A 225 12.86 41.44 5.07
N GLY A 226 13.17 40.68 4.03
CA GLY A 226 12.22 39.79 3.35
C GLY A 226 12.09 38.40 3.98
N LYS A 227 12.92 38.07 4.98
CA LYS A 227 13.00 36.73 5.57
C LYS A 227 11.70 36.31 6.24
N ALA A 228 11.09 37.19 7.04
CA ALA A 228 9.85 36.86 7.74
C ALA A 228 8.71 36.49 6.76
N GLU A 229 8.59 37.25 5.65
CA GLU A 229 7.63 36.95 4.59
C GLU A 229 7.96 35.61 3.90
N SER A 230 9.23 35.39 3.55
CA SER A 230 9.63 34.15 2.89
C SER A 230 9.44 32.91 3.77
N CYS A 231 9.76 33.01 5.06
CA CYS A 231 9.63 31.89 6.01
C CYS A 231 8.16 31.53 6.31
N ALA A 232 7.25 32.50 6.18
CA ALA A 232 5.81 32.27 6.23
C ALA A 232 5.22 31.82 4.87
N GLY A 233 5.96 32.03 3.78
CA GLY A 233 5.53 31.80 2.40
C GLY A 233 5.58 30.35 1.95
N ILE A 234 4.70 29.50 2.50
CA ILE A 234 4.52 28.11 2.09
C ILE A 234 3.12 27.95 1.50
N ASP A 235 3.03 27.66 0.21
CA ASP A 235 1.75 27.54 -0.50
C ASP A 235 1.51 26.12 -1.00
N VAL A 236 0.30 25.61 -0.75
CA VAL A 236 -0.22 24.38 -1.35
C VAL A 236 -0.96 24.78 -2.62
N LEU A 237 -0.33 24.57 -3.77
CA LEU A 237 -0.84 25.02 -5.06
C LEU A 237 -1.72 23.99 -5.76
N ALA A 238 -1.50 22.72 -5.43
CA ALA A 238 -2.41 21.64 -5.79
C ALA A 238 -2.63 20.75 -4.56
N PRO A 239 -3.85 20.67 -4.02
CA PRO A 239 -4.20 19.67 -3.02
C PRO A 239 -3.95 18.25 -3.53
N LEU A 240 -3.91 17.27 -2.62
CA LEU A 240 -3.74 15.86 -2.99
C LEU A 240 -4.80 15.42 -4.01
N GLY A 241 -4.34 14.81 -5.09
CA GLY A 241 -5.17 14.36 -6.20
C GLY A 241 -5.54 15.45 -7.21
N GLN A 242 -5.07 16.68 -7.03
CA GLN A 242 -5.42 17.82 -7.90
C GLN A 242 -4.26 18.32 -8.78
N VAL A 243 -3.10 17.65 -8.76
CA VAL A 243 -2.05 17.93 -9.76
C VAL A 243 -2.52 17.48 -11.14
N GLN A 244 -2.80 18.45 -12.00
CA GLN A 244 -3.14 18.22 -13.40
C GLN A 244 -1.85 18.07 -14.22
N ARG A 245 -1.55 16.85 -14.67
CA ARG A 245 -0.32 16.52 -15.40
C ARG A 245 -0.10 17.41 -16.64
N SER A 246 -1.18 17.78 -17.34
CA SER A 246 -1.14 18.62 -18.54
C SER A 246 -0.79 20.09 -18.27
N THR A 247 -1.12 20.62 -17.08
CA THR A 247 -0.89 22.02 -16.72
C THR A 247 0.23 22.21 -15.70
N PHE A 248 0.80 21.11 -15.21
CA PHE A 248 1.90 21.12 -14.24
C PHE A 248 3.18 21.81 -14.77
N PRO A 249 3.57 21.68 -16.07
CA PRO A 249 4.66 22.48 -16.65
C PRO A 249 4.50 23.98 -16.45
N GLN A 250 3.34 24.53 -16.81
CA GLN A 250 3.04 25.96 -16.70
C GLN A 250 3.01 26.41 -15.23
N LEU A 251 2.54 25.54 -14.33
CA LEU A 251 2.56 25.80 -12.90
C LEU A 251 3.99 25.96 -12.37
N LEU A 252 4.96 25.17 -12.86
CA LEU A 252 6.35 25.26 -12.42
C LEU A 252 7.08 26.47 -13.01
N GLU A 253 6.73 26.93 -14.22
CA GLU A 253 7.41 28.02 -14.92
C GLU A 253 7.43 29.34 -14.12
N GLN A 254 6.38 29.60 -13.34
CA GLN A 254 6.23 30.86 -12.60
C GLN A 254 7.25 31.05 -11.45
N PHE A 255 7.90 30.00 -10.97
CA PHE A 255 8.80 30.09 -9.82
C PHE A 255 10.20 30.57 -10.22
N GLN A 256 10.78 31.44 -9.42
CA GLN A 256 12.15 31.93 -9.58
C GLN A 256 12.90 31.77 -8.26
N PRO A 257 14.24 31.59 -8.28
CA PRO A 257 15.02 31.46 -7.05
C PRO A 257 14.92 32.73 -6.20
N THR A 258 14.20 32.71 -5.09
CA THR A 258 14.01 33.88 -4.22
C THR A 258 13.71 33.47 -2.78
N GLY A 259 13.96 34.33 -1.81
CA GLY A 259 13.63 34.06 -0.42
C GLY A 259 14.52 33.00 0.23
N TRP A 260 13.95 32.38 1.25
CA TRP A 260 14.56 31.59 2.31
C TRP A 260 13.88 30.22 2.42
N THR A 261 14.48 29.31 3.19
CA THR A 261 14.20 27.87 3.16
C THR A 261 13.58 27.40 4.47
N PRO A 262 12.23 27.38 4.60
CA PRO A 262 11.51 26.92 5.78
C PRO A 262 11.14 25.42 5.72
N ILE A 263 12.11 24.51 5.72
CA ILE A 263 11.90 23.05 5.64
C ILE A 263 11.03 22.55 6.80
N ALA A 264 11.34 22.92 8.04
CA ALA A 264 10.59 22.47 9.21
C ALA A 264 9.13 22.94 9.17
N ALA A 265 8.87 24.16 8.71
CA ALA A 265 7.51 24.67 8.58
C ALA A 265 6.76 24.05 7.39
N SER A 266 7.45 23.73 6.29
CA SER A 266 6.83 23.04 5.14
C SER A 266 6.45 21.60 5.48
N LEU A 267 7.30 20.88 6.24
CA LEU A 267 6.98 19.56 6.77
C LEU A 267 5.77 19.58 7.73
N ARG A 268 5.68 20.59 8.62
CA ARG A 268 4.48 20.80 9.46
C ARG A 268 3.24 21.10 8.62
N LYS A 269 3.38 21.86 7.53
CA LYS A 269 2.26 22.15 6.62
C LYS A 269 1.82 20.89 5.87
N ALA A 270 2.77 20.05 5.45
CA ALA A 270 2.50 18.79 4.78
C ALA A 270 1.67 17.83 5.64
N GLN A 271 1.89 17.81 6.96
CA GLN A 271 1.05 17.08 7.90
C GLN A 271 -0.45 17.45 7.73
N GLN A 272 -0.75 18.73 7.58
CA GLN A 272 -2.13 19.22 7.40
C GLN A 272 -2.71 18.79 6.05
N VAL A 273 -1.85 18.66 5.02
CA VAL A 273 -2.26 18.19 3.70
C VAL A 273 -2.67 16.71 3.71
N PHE A 274 -2.02 15.89 4.53
CA PHE A 274 -2.35 14.46 4.70
C PHE A 274 -3.46 14.18 5.71
N ALA A 275 -4.03 15.19 6.37
CA ALA A 275 -5.12 14.98 7.32
C ALA A 275 -6.29 14.22 6.65
N GLY A 276 -6.80 13.17 7.30
CA GLY A 276 -7.84 12.31 6.75
C GLY A 276 -7.35 11.22 5.78
N GLN A 277 -6.03 11.05 5.62
CA GLN A 277 -5.41 9.99 4.82
C GLN A 277 -4.81 8.87 5.70
N GLU A 278 -5.38 8.62 6.88
CA GLU A 278 -4.88 7.62 7.82
C GLU A 278 -4.95 6.20 7.23
N GLY A 279 -3.82 5.50 7.26
CA GLY A 279 -3.66 4.16 6.73
C GLY A 279 -3.43 4.09 5.22
N ALA A 280 -3.44 5.21 4.49
CA ALA A 280 -2.87 5.28 3.14
C ALA A 280 -1.33 5.31 3.22
N ASP A 281 -0.66 5.03 2.10
CA ASP A 281 0.78 5.21 1.98
C ASP A 281 1.05 6.67 1.60
N ASN A 282 1.53 7.44 2.58
CA ASN A 282 1.72 8.88 2.43
C ASN A 282 3.21 9.18 2.29
N ARG A 283 3.59 9.85 1.19
CA ARG A 283 4.98 10.15 0.89
C ARG A 283 5.16 11.63 0.54
N ILE A 284 6.21 12.24 1.08
CA ILE A 284 6.69 13.56 0.70
C ILE A 284 7.92 13.36 -0.18
N ILE A 285 7.97 14.05 -1.30
CA ILE A 285 9.20 14.19 -2.09
C ILE A 285 9.63 15.65 -2.00
N LEU A 286 10.63 15.90 -1.16
CA LEU A 286 11.22 17.20 -0.96
C LEU A 286 12.39 17.36 -1.92
N VAL A 287 12.31 18.35 -2.80
CA VAL A 287 13.39 18.71 -3.72
C VAL A 287 14.00 20.02 -3.23
N SER A 288 15.19 19.97 -2.67
CA SER A 288 15.83 21.11 -2.00
C SER A 288 17.34 21.09 -2.16
N ASP A 289 18.00 22.24 -2.03
CA ASP A 289 19.45 22.32 -1.91
C ASP A 289 19.94 22.51 -0.46
N GLY A 290 19.00 22.53 0.49
CA GLY A 290 19.14 21.85 1.78
C GLY A 290 19.04 22.71 3.03
N ILE A 291 19.59 23.92 3.03
CA ILE A 291 19.85 24.64 4.28
C ILE A 291 18.56 25.15 4.90
N GLU A 292 18.17 24.69 6.08
CA GLU A 292 17.11 25.37 6.85
C GLU A 292 17.60 26.75 7.29
N THR A 293 17.00 27.81 6.75
CA THR A 293 17.44 29.19 7.00
C THR A 293 16.39 30.04 7.73
N CYS A 294 15.27 29.42 8.13
CA CYS A 294 14.17 30.07 8.85
C CYS A 294 14.12 29.73 10.34
N GLY A 295 15.15 29.07 10.88
CA GLY A 295 15.31 28.78 12.31
C GLY A 295 14.48 27.61 12.82
N GLY A 296 13.96 26.76 11.93
CA GLY A 296 13.28 25.53 12.30
C GLY A 296 14.23 24.37 12.62
N ASP A 297 13.66 23.28 13.15
CA ASP A 297 14.33 21.98 13.29
C ASP A 297 13.59 20.95 12.42
N PRO A 298 14.08 20.64 11.21
CA PRO A 298 13.45 19.68 10.31
C PRO A 298 13.39 18.26 10.90
N VAL A 299 14.41 17.84 11.66
CA VAL A 299 14.52 16.49 12.24
C VAL A 299 13.49 16.31 13.35
N ALA A 300 13.30 17.31 14.20
CA ALA A 300 12.27 17.27 15.23
C ALA A 300 10.86 17.17 14.61
N VAL A 301 10.60 17.90 13.51
CA VAL A 301 9.31 17.82 12.80
C VAL A 301 9.12 16.47 12.12
N ALA A 302 10.17 15.92 11.49
CA ALA A 302 10.14 14.59 10.89
C ALA A 302 9.78 13.50 11.92
N THR A 303 10.35 13.60 13.12
CA THR A 303 10.01 12.72 14.25
C THR A 303 8.52 12.79 14.60
N GLN A 304 7.96 14.01 14.63
CA GLN A 304 6.52 14.20 14.90
C GLN A 304 5.64 13.66 13.76
N LEU A 305 6.05 13.84 12.51
CA LEU A 305 5.34 13.32 11.33
C LEU A 305 5.23 11.80 11.36
N HIS A 306 6.32 11.11 11.71
CA HIS A 306 6.34 9.65 11.77
C HIS A 306 5.46 9.09 12.89
N ALA A 307 5.40 9.76 14.05
CA ALA A 307 4.67 9.31 15.23
C ALA A 307 3.13 9.30 15.10
N GLN A 308 2.55 9.94 14.07
CA GLN A 308 1.13 10.30 14.05
C GLN A 308 0.18 9.35 13.32
N GLY A 309 0.54 8.08 13.10
CA GLY A 309 -0.36 7.10 12.46
C GLY A 309 -0.67 7.35 10.96
N LEU A 310 -0.25 8.50 10.43
CA LEU A 310 -0.28 8.85 9.00
C LEU A 310 0.80 8.11 8.19
N LYS A 311 1.80 7.51 8.85
CA LYS A 311 2.93 6.79 8.21
C LYS A 311 3.56 7.61 7.07
N VAL A 312 3.84 8.89 7.31
CA VAL A 312 4.43 9.76 6.29
C VAL A 312 5.92 9.46 6.13
N GLN A 313 6.33 9.01 4.95
CA GLN A 313 7.73 8.88 4.55
C GLN A 313 8.20 10.17 3.86
N VAL A 314 9.43 10.61 4.13
CA VAL A 314 10.00 11.80 3.50
C VAL A 314 11.22 11.39 2.68
N ASP A 315 11.05 11.37 1.36
CA ASP A 315 12.15 11.25 0.43
C ASP A 315 12.70 12.63 0.10
N ILE A 316 14.01 12.77 0.18
CA ILE A 316 14.70 14.05 -0.05
C ILE A 316 15.67 13.90 -1.21
N VAL A 317 15.51 14.79 -2.18
CA VAL A 317 16.41 14.96 -3.30
C VAL A 317 17.19 16.26 -3.07
N GLY A 318 18.43 16.11 -2.60
CA GLY A 318 19.39 17.17 -2.40
C GLY A 318 20.07 17.55 -3.72
N PHE A 319 20.11 18.83 -4.10
CA PHE A 319 20.88 19.29 -5.27
C PHE A 319 22.16 20.01 -4.88
N GLY A 320 23.30 19.32 -5.05
CA GLY A 320 24.61 19.90 -4.80
C GLY A 320 24.73 20.45 -3.37
N VAL A 321 24.42 19.61 -2.37
CA VAL A 321 24.61 19.94 -0.96
C VAL A 321 26.10 19.84 -0.66
N GLU A 322 26.77 20.99 -0.50
CA GLU A 322 28.22 21.06 -0.34
C GLU A 322 28.66 20.88 1.13
N ASN A 323 27.81 21.26 2.08
CA ASN A 323 28.09 21.15 3.50
C ASN A 323 27.67 19.77 4.04
N SER A 324 28.63 19.05 4.61
CA SER A 324 28.40 17.72 5.18
C SER A 324 27.42 17.70 6.36
N SER A 325 27.36 18.78 7.14
CA SER A 325 26.42 18.89 8.27
C SER A 325 24.98 19.07 7.81
N GLU A 326 24.77 19.77 6.69
CA GLU A 326 23.43 20.00 6.11
C GLU A 326 22.92 18.73 5.42
N ALA A 327 23.79 18.06 4.65
CA ALA A 327 23.49 16.75 4.09
C ALA A 327 23.14 15.73 5.18
N ALA A 328 23.85 15.76 6.31
CA ALA A 328 23.54 14.88 7.45
C ALA A 328 22.16 15.17 8.06
N ALA A 329 21.75 16.44 8.19
CA ALA A 329 20.43 16.80 8.69
C ALA A 329 19.30 16.32 7.77
N LEU A 330 19.44 16.49 6.46
CA LEU A 330 18.48 15.98 5.47
C LEU A 330 18.42 14.45 5.48
N LEU A 331 19.57 13.79 5.52
CA LEU A 331 19.63 12.33 5.66
C LEU A 331 18.91 11.87 6.93
N GLN A 332 19.09 12.57 8.04
CA GLN A 332 18.43 12.25 9.30
C GLN A 332 16.90 12.43 9.22
N VAL A 333 16.40 13.46 8.52
CA VAL A 333 14.96 13.62 8.26
C VAL A 333 14.40 12.42 7.50
N ALA A 334 15.07 12.01 6.41
CA ALA A 334 14.64 10.87 5.61
C ALA A 334 14.64 9.57 6.45
N GLN A 335 15.74 9.28 7.14
CA GLN A 335 15.86 8.09 7.98
C GLN A 335 14.82 8.03 9.10
N THR A 336 14.54 9.17 9.77
CA THR A 336 13.57 9.25 10.86
C THR A 336 12.15 8.90 10.40
N THR A 337 11.83 9.19 9.14
CA THR A 337 10.50 8.91 8.57
C THR A 337 10.43 7.59 7.82
N GLY A 338 11.55 6.87 7.67
CA GLY A 338 11.65 5.69 6.82
C GLY A 338 11.68 5.98 5.32
N GLY A 339 11.96 7.24 4.94
CA GLY A 339 12.22 7.62 3.55
C GLY A 339 13.70 7.53 3.19
N SER A 340 14.06 8.07 2.03
CA SER A 340 15.41 8.02 1.46
C SER A 340 15.98 9.40 1.16
N TYR A 341 17.30 9.55 1.30
CA TYR A 341 18.01 10.77 0.92
C TYR A 341 18.91 10.47 -0.27
N PHE A 342 18.81 11.30 -1.29
CA PHE A 342 19.63 11.23 -2.49
C PHE A 342 20.27 12.57 -2.78
N ASP A 343 21.60 12.58 -2.86
CA ASP A 343 22.39 13.76 -3.22
C ASP A 343 22.66 13.74 -4.73
N ALA A 344 21.84 14.46 -5.48
CA ALA A 344 21.96 14.61 -6.92
C ALA A 344 23.07 15.63 -7.23
N LYS A 345 24.22 15.12 -7.71
CA LYS A 345 25.32 15.95 -8.21
C LYS A 345 25.08 16.42 -9.63
N THR A 346 24.39 15.61 -10.42
CA THR A 346 24.04 15.92 -11.81
C THR A 346 22.55 15.68 -12.07
N TYR A 347 22.04 16.21 -13.19
CA TYR A 347 20.68 15.86 -13.65
C TYR A 347 20.54 14.35 -13.91
N ASN A 348 21.61 13.69 -14.38
CA ASN A 348 21.60 12.26 -14.69
C ASN A 348 21.51 11.40 -13.41
N ASP A 349 22.13 11.85 -12.32
CA ASP A 349 22.04 11.19 -11.02
C ASP A 349 20.60 11.15 -10.53
N PHE A 350 19.90 12.29 -10.63
CA PHE A 350 18.47 12.36 -10.33
C PHE A 350 17.67 11.39 -11.21
N GLN A 351 17.95 11.35 -12.52
CA GLN A 351 17.25 10.43 -13.43
C GLN A 351 17.46 8.97 -13.06
N ASN A 352 18.66 8.58 -12.65
CA ASN A 352 18.96 7.21 -12.23
C ASN A 352 18.28 6.87 -10.90
N TYR A 353 18.32 7.76 -9.93
CA TYR A 353 17.59 7.59 -8.67
C TYR A 353 16.10 7.41 -8.94
N TRP A 354 15.50 8.29 -9.73
CA TRP A 354 14.09 8.21 -10.03
C TRP A 354 13.71 6.96 -10.84
N LYS A 355 14.56 6.54 -11.77
CA LYS A 355 14.42 5.24 -12.45
C LYS A 355 14.38 4.08 -11.45
N GLN A 356 15.24 4.09 -10.44
CA GLN A 356 15.26 3.05 -9.40
C GLN A 356 13.99 3.08 -8.54
N GLN A 357 13.52 4.27 -8.15
CA GLN A 357 12.29 4.40 -7.35
C GLN A 357 11.06 3.89 -8.10
N VAL A 358 10.89 4.26 -9.38
CA VAL A 358 9.76 3.76 -10.19
C VAL A 358 9.87 2.26 -10.44
N ALA A 359 11.08 1.74 -10.67
CA ALA A 359 11.28 0.30 -10.83
C ALA A 359 10.95 -0.47 -9.53
N ALA A 360 11.33 0.06 -8.38
CA ALA A 360 10.97 -0.51 -7.07
C ALA A 360 9.45 -0.50 -6.88
N GLU A 361 8.78 0.58 -7.23
CA GLU A 361 7.31 0.68 -7.17
C GLU A 361 6.63 -0.35 -8.07
N ILE A 362 7.09 -0.51 -9.32
CA ILE A 362 6.56 -1.54 -10.23
C ILE A 362 6.73 -2.93 -9.62
N LYS A 363 7.86 -3.22 -8.95
CA LYS A 363 8.08 -4.50 -8.27
C LYS A 363 7.15 -4.69 -7.08
N THR A 364 6.89 -3.65 -6.30
CA THR A 364 5.90 -3.67 -5.21
C THR A 364 4.51 -4.00 -5.74
N GLU A 365 4.09 -3.31 -6.80
CA GLU A 365 2.78 -3.53 -7.44
C GLU A 365 2.68 -4.93 -8.06
N GLN A 366 3.77 -5.47 -8.60
CA GLN A 366 3.84 -6.86 -9.08
C GLN A 366 3.68 -7.89 -7.93
N ALA A 367 4.34 -7.65 -6.79
CA ALA A 367 4.20 -8.51 -5.61
C ALA A 367 2.76 -8.48 -5.08
N ALA A 368 2.15 -7.29 -5.01
CA ALA A 368 0.74 -7.12 -4.65
C ALA A 368 -0.21 -7.86 -5.60
N GLN A 369 0.04 -7.80 -6.91
CA GLN A 369 -0.74 -8.54 -7.90
C GLN A 369 -0.63 -10.05 -7.68
N CYS A 370 0.56 -10.56 -7.36
CA CYS A 370 0.75 -11.96 -7.00
C CYS A 370 -0.01 -12.33 -5.72
N GLU A 371 0.02 -11.50 -4.69
CA GLU A 371 -0.72 -11.75 -3.44
C GLU A 371 -2.23 -11.83 -3.68
N LEU A 372 -2.78 -10.93 -4.49
CA LEU A 372 -4.21 -10.94 -4.88
C LEU A 372 -4.57 -12.19 -5.67
N HIS A 373 -3.69 -12.61 -6.60
CA HIS A 373 -3.84 -13.86 -7.34
C HIS A 373 -3.86 -15.06 -6.39
N ASN A 374 -2.88 -15.17 -5.49
CA ASN A 374 -2.80 -16.25 -4.52
C ASN A 374 -4.00 -16.25 -3.57
N THR A 375 -4.50 -15.07 -3.18
CA THR A 375 -5.71 -14.94 -2.35
C THR A 375 -6.93 -15.49 -3.07
N PHE A 376 -7.13 -15.12 -4.35
CA PHE A 376 -8.22 -15.63 -5.17
C PHE A 376 -8.20 -17.16 -5.26
N PHE A 377 -7.06 -17.75 -5.58
CA PHE A 377 -6.92 -19.21 -5.68
C PHE A 377 -7.09 -19.91 -4.33
N ALA A 378 -6.59 -19.34 -3.24
CA ALA A 378 -6.77 -19.89 -1.90
C ALA A 378 -8.25 -19.91 -1.50
N GLU A 379 -9.01 -18.83 -1.77
CA GLU A 379 -10.44 -18.79 -1.49
C GLU A 379 -11.24 -19.78 -2.36
N LEU A 380 -10.90 -19.93 -3.64
CA LEU A 380 -11.52 -20.93 -4.51
C LEU A 380 -11.21 -22.37 -4.08
N CYS A 381 -9.96 -22.64 -3.68
CA CYS A 381 -9.56 -23.94 -3.15
C CYS A 381 -10.43 -24.31 -1.93
N GLN A 382 -10.62 -23.36 -1.01
CA GLN A 382 -11.45 -23.57 0.17
C GLN A 382 -12.94 -23.76 -0.14
N GLN A 383 -13.47 -23.15 -1.22
CA GLN A 383 -14.87 -23.35 -1.61
C GLN A 383 -15.22 -24.83 -1.83
N THR A 384 -14.28 -25.66 -2.30
CA THR A 384 -14.52 -27.09 -2.51
C THR A 384 -14.87 -27.78 -1.19
N LEU A 385 -14.08 -27.53 -0.14
CA LEU A 385 -14.31 -28.06 1.20
C LEU A 385 -15.62 -27.52 1.80
N VAL A 386 -15.91 -26.23 1.62
CA VAL A 386 -17.18 -25.64 2.10
C VAL A 386 -18.38 -26.26 1.39
N ASN A 387 -18.29 -26.54 0.09
CA ASN A 387 -19.35 -27.21 -0.66
C ASN A 387 -19.59 -28.64 -0.16
N HIS A 388 -18.52 -29.39 0.13
CA HIS A 388 -18.65 -30.70 0.77
C HIS A 388 -19.34 -30.62 2.13
N ALA A 389 -18.98 -29.63 2.95
CA ALA A 389 -19.63 -29.42 4.24
C ALA A 389 -21.11 -29.08 4.09
N LYS A 390 -21.46 -28.26 3.09
CA LYS A 390 -22.85 -27.95 2.73
C LYS A 390 -23.61 -29.20 2.32
N ASP A 391 -23.06 -30.00 1.41
CA ASP A 391 -23.71 -31.22 0.92
C ASP A 391 -23.99 -32.21 2.06
N ASP A 392 -23.02 -32.37 2.98
CA ASP A 392 -23.15 -33.25 4.13
C ASP A 392 -24.22 -32.79 5.12
N ILE A 393 -24.26 -31.49 5.47
CA ILE A 393 -25.31 -30.97 6.34
C ILE A 393 -26.67 -30.97 5.66
N TYR A 394 -26.75 -30.70 4.36
CA TYR A 394 -28.00 -30.78 3.59
C TYR A 394 -28.55 -32.21 3.57
N ALA A 395 -27.68 -33.22 3.44
CA ALA A 395 -28.09 -34.61 3.51
C ALA A 395 -28.71 -34.96 4.88
N GLU A 396 -28.14 -34.49 5.98
CA GLU A 396 -28.72 -34.70 7.32
C GLU A 396 -30.04 -33.96 7.51
N VAL A 397 -30.13 -32.68 7.09
CA VAL A 397 -31.41 -31.93 7.12
C VAL A 397 -32.48 -32.67 6.31
N SER A 398 -32.16 -33.16 5.12
CA SER A 398 -33.10 -33.86 4.24
C SER A 398 -33.59 -35.18 4.83
N LYS A 399 -32.74 -35.91 5.57
CA LYS A 399 -33.14 -37.14 6.28
C LYS A 399 -34.17 -36.83 7.37
N VAL A 400 -33.91 -35.81 8.20
CA VAL A 400 -34.81 -35.42 9.29
C VAL A 400 -36.13 -34.86 8.74
N ASP A 401 -36.09 -34.01 7.72
CA ASP A 401 -37.28 -33.46 7.06
C ASP A 401 -38.18 -34.56 6.46
N SER A 402 -37.56 -35.58 5.82
CA SER A 402 -38.30 -36.74 5.28
C SER A 402 -38.95 -37.58 6.37
N ALA A 403 -38.27 -37.75 7.52
CA ALA A 403 -38.80 -38.46 8.67
C ALA A 403 -39.97 -37.70 9.32
N ILE A 404 -39.84 -36.39 9.52
CA ILE A 404 -40.91 -35.50 10.01
C ILE A 404 -42.11 -35.56 9.06
N THR A 405 -41.89 -35.47 7.75
CA THR A 405 -42.95 -35.55 6.74
C THR A 405 -43.68 -36.89 6.82
N SER A 406 -42.94 -38.00 6.93
CA SER A 406 -43.50 -39.34 7.08
C SER A 406 -44.30 -39.52 8.37
N ALA A 407 -43.84 -38.93 9.48
CA ALA A 407 -44.54 -38.94 10.76
C ALA A 407 -45.85 -38.13 10.70
N LYS A 408 -45.84 -36.95 10.07
CA LYS A 408 -47.02 -36.12 9.83
C LYS A 408 -48.08 -36.87 9.01
N LEU A 409 -47.67 -37.62 7.99
CA LEU A 409 -48.59 -38.45 7.19
C LEU A 409 -49.24 -39.59 7.97
N LYS A 410 -48.60 -40.05 9.06
CA LYS A 410 -49.09 -41.12 9.94
C LYS A 410 -49.82 -40.60 11.18
N ASP A 411 -49.97 -39.28 11.33
CA ASP A 411 -50.47 -38.61 12.54
C ASP A 411 -49.65 -38.93 13.81
N ASP A 412 -48.36 -39.20 13.65
CA ASP A 412 -47.44 -39.47 14.76
C ASP A 412 -46.86 -38.16 15.33
N GLN A 413 -47.67 -37.49 16.16
CA GLN A 413 -47.32 -36.24 16.83
C GLN A 413 -46.07 -36.35 17.73
N ALA A 414 -45.85 -37.50 18.36
CA ALA A 414 -44.73 -37.70 19.28
C ALA A 414 -43.39 -37.65 18.53
N THR A 415 -43.29 -38.35 17.39
CA THR A 415 -42.09 -38.32 16.54
C THR A 415 -41.84 -36.93 15.96
N VAL A 416 -42.90 -36.20 15.57
CA VAL A 416 -42.76 -34.82 15.09
C VAL A 416 -42.16 -33.90 16.16
N GLN A 417 -42.72 -33.91 17.38
CA GLN A 417 -42.22 -33.09 18.48
C GLN A 417 -40.78 -33.42 18.88
N GLN A 418 -40.36 -34.67 18.69
CA GLN A 418 -38.99 -35.10 18.96
C GLN A 418 -38.00 -34.63 17.88
N LEU A 419 -38.37 -34.65 16.60
CA LEU A 419 -37.46 -34.38 15.48
C LEU A 419 -37.36 -32.91 15.08
N GLU A 420 -38.41 -32.10 15.29
CA GLU A 420 -38.39 -30.67 14.93
C GLU A 420 -37.24 -29.88 15.60
N PRO A 421 -36.90 -30.07 16.89
CA PRO A 421 -35.72 -29.44 17.48
C PRO A 421 -34.40 -29.87 16.83
N GLN A 422 -34.29 -31.14 16.43
CA GLN A 422 -33.10 -31.67 15.75
C GLN A 422 -32.94 -31.07 14.35
N GLU A 423 -34.04 -30.94 13.61
CA GLU A 423 -34.07 -30.27 12.30
C GLU A 423 -33.60 -28.81 12.42
N GLN A 424 -34.09 -28.10 13.45
CA GLN A 424 -33.70 -26.72 13.70
C GLN A 424 -32.21 -26.59 14.05
N ALA A 425 -31.66 -27.53 14.82
CA ALA A 425 -30.23 -27.56 15.12
C ALA A 425 -29.38 -27.73 13.84
N TYR A 426 -29.75 -28.65 12.95
CA TYR A 426 -29.04 -28.81 11.67
C TYR A 426 -29.13 -27.56 10.78
N LYS A 427 -30.30 -26.90 10.74
CA LYS A 427 -30.48 -25.64 9.98
C LYS A 427 -29.60 -24.50 10.49
N VAL A 428 -29.34 -24.41 11.79
CA VAL A 428 -28.41 -23.43 12.36
C VAL A 428 -26.99 -23.66 11.84
N ILE A 429 -26.53 -24.92 11.83
CA ILE A 429 -25.21 -25.28 11.31
C ILE A 429 -25.11 -25.02 9.81
N LEU A 430 -26.14 -25.40 9.04
CA LEU A 430 -26.21 -25.09 7.62
C LEU A 430 -26.10 -23.58 7.37
N THR A 431 -26.79 -22.76 8.17
CA THR A 431 -26.71 -21.29 8.05
C THR A 431 -25.31 -20.78 8.35
N ARG A 432 -24.61 -21.33 9.35
CA ARG A 432 -23.21 -21.00 9.65
C ARG A 432 -22.29 -21.34 8.46
N ILE A 433 -22.38 -22.56 7.93
CA ILE A 433 -21.56 -23.01 6.79
C ILE A 433 -21.87 -22.17 5.54
N GLN A 434 -23.13 -21.82 5.30
CA GLN A 434 -23.52 -20.92 4.21
C GLN A 434 -22.91 -19.52 4.38
N GLY A 435 -22.90 -18.98 5.61
CA GLY A 435 -22.22 -17.72 5.89
C GLY A 435 -20.71 -17.76 5.62
N VAL A 436 -20.05 -18.90 5.90
CA VAL A 436 -18.64 -19.12 5.54
C VAL A 436 -18.47 -19.13 4.02
N PHE A 437 -19.34 -19.84 3.29
CA PHE A 437 -19.34 -19.86 1.82
C PHE A 437 -19.45 -18.44 1.23
N ASP A 438 -20.48 -17.70 1.64
CA ASP A 438 -20.76 -16.35 1.13
C ASP A 438 -19.60 -15.39 1.42
N ALA A 439 -19.01 -15.49 2.63
CA ALA A 439 -17.87 -14.67 3.01
C ALA A 439 -16.61 -14.96 2.17
N ARG A 440 -16.35 -16.24 1.87
CA ARG A 440 -15.22 -16.66 1.02
C ARG A 440 -15.42 -16.25 -0.43
N GLU A 441 -16.62 -16.43 -0.97
CA GLU A 441 -16.98 -15.98 -2.32
C GLU A 441 -16.81 -14.47 -2.47
N LYS A 442 -17.26 -13.70 -1.47
CA LYS A 442 -17.07 -12.25 -1.44
C LYS A 442 -15.59 -11.86 -1.46
N ARG A 443 -14.74 -12.50 -0.65
CA ARG A 443 -13.29 -12.21 -0.63
C ARG A 443 -12.59 -12.62 -1.92
N ALA A 444 -12.98 -13.74 -2.52
CA ALA A 444 -12.49 -14.15 -3.83
C ALA A 444 -12.84 -13.09 -4.90
N GLN A 445 -14.09 -12.61 -4.92
CA GLN A 445 -14.51 -11.57 -5.85
C GLN A 445 -13.74 -10.27 -5.63
N GLU A 446 -13.61 -9.81 -4.38
CA GLU A 446 -12.85 -8.61 -4.04
C GLU A 446 -11.36 -8.73 -4.46
N ALA A 447 -10.75 -9.90 -4.28
CA ALA A 447 -9.38 -10.16 -4.74
C ALA A 447 -9.28 -10.13 -6.28
N SER A 448 -10.24 -10.74 -6.98
CA SER A 448 -10.30 -10.73 -8.45
C SER A 448 -10.46 -9.32 -9.03
N ASP A 449 -11.39 -8.54 -8.48
CA ASP A 449 -11.65 -7.17 -8.92
C ASP A 449 -10.41 -6.29 -8.74
N ARG A 450 -9.75 -6.40 -7.60
CA ARG A 450 -8.49 -5.69 -7.32
C ARG A 450 -7.35 -6.15 -8.23
N TYR A 451 -7.23 -7.45 -8.47
CA TYR A 451 -6.23 -8.00 -9.39
C TYR A 451 -6.37 -7.37 -10.79
N ASN A 452 -7.60 -7.30 -11.30
CA ASN A 452 -7.87 -6.73 -12.62
C ASN A 452 -7.59 -5.22 -12.69
N GLN A 453 -7.92 -4.48 -11.63
CA GLN A 453 -7.57 -3.06 -11.53
C GLN A 453 -6.05 -2.85 -11.54
N LEU A 454 -5.33 -3.67 -10.76
CA LEU A 454 -3.88 -3.58 -10.63
C LEU A 454 -3.15 -4.04 -11.90
N GLN A 455 -3.66 -5.06 -12.61
CA GLN A 455 -3.19 -5.49 -13.94
C GLN A 455 -3.10 -4.30 -14.92
N GLN A 456 -4.20 -3.53 -15.05
CA GLN A 456 -4.24 -2.39 -15.96
C GLN A 456 -3.27 -1.28 -15.55
N GLN A 457 -3.13 -1.03 -14.25
CA GLN A 457 -2.21 -0.06 -13.70
C GLN A 457 -0.75 -0.46 -13.96
N LEU A 458 -0.37 -1.69 -13.62
CA LEU A 458 0.96 -2.25 -13.87
C LEU A 458 1.35 -2.18 -15.34
N TYR A 459 0.44 -2.56 -16.25
CA TYR A 459 0.68 -2.44 -17.69
C TYR A 459 0.99 -1.01 -18.10
N THR A 460 0.21 -0.04 -17.59
CA THR A 460 0.41 1.38 -17.86
C THR A 460 1.74 1.89 -17.32
N MET A 461 2.09 1.52 -16.08
CA MET A 461 3.37 1.88 -15.46
C MET A 461 4.56 1.32 -16.24
N GLN A 462 4.51 0.05 -16.66
CA GLN A 462 5.56 -0.58 -17.44
C GLN A 462 5.75 0.11 -18.81
N GLN A 463 4.65 0.46 -19.49
CA GLN A 463 4.72 1.22 -20.75
C GLN A 463 5.32 2.61 -20.54
N GLN A 464 4.90 3.34 -19.51
CA GLN A 464 5.46 4.67 -19.19
C GLN A 464 6.93 4.58 -18.81
N PHE A 465 7.32 3.55 -18.04
CA PHE A 465 8.71 3.30 -17.69
C PHE A 465 9.57 3.01 -18.93
N GLN A 466 9.09 2.13 -19.82
CA GLN A 466 9.77 1.81 -21.08
C GLN A 466 9.88 3.05 -21.99
N GLN A 467 8.84 3.88 -22.09
CA GLN A 467 8.87 5.12 -22.87
C GLN A 467 9.85 6.14 -22.28
N ALA A 468 9.91 6.25 -20.96
CA ALA A 468 10.78 7.20 -20.29
C ALA A 468 12.25 6.77 -20.33
N TYR A 469 12.55 5.50 -20.07
CA TYR A 469 13.91 5.01 -19.81
C TYR A 469 14.47 4.06 -20.88
N GLY A 470 13.69 3.68 -21.88
CA GLY A 470 14.13 2.82 -22.99
C GLY A 470 14.38 1.35 -22.63
N SER A 471 14.04 0.92 -21.41
CA SER A 471 14.25 -0.44 -20.91
C SER A 471 13.07 -0.90 -20.06
N ASN A 472 12.78 -2.20 -20.03
CA ASN A 472 11.81 -2.76 -19.10
C ASN A 472 12.35 -2.63 -17.66
N PRO A 473 11.47 -2.42 -16.67
CA PRO A 473 11.84 -2.23 -15.26
C PRO A 473 12.43 -3.47 -14.58
#